data_AF-A0A926I493-F1
#
_entry.id   AF-A0A926I493-F1
#
_cell.length_a   1.000
_cell.length_b   1.000
_cell.length_c   1.000
_cell.angle_alpha   90.00
_cell.angle_beta   90.00
_cell.angle_gamma   90.00
#
_symmetry.space_group_name_H-M   'P 1'
#
loop_
_entity.id
_entity.type
_entity.pdbx_description
1 polymer ?
#
loop_
_entity_poly.entity_id
_entity_poly.type
_entity_poly.pdbx_seq_one_letter_code
_entity_poly.pdbx_strand_id
1 'polypeptide(L)'
;MRASFTATILSLAAAALLGFGLVQLTTPHSAEPIGQSGAAVPMEDAENYEYLLKNYQGRLAVYQRGSTAPDLVFDVYVKTLPELDQSQLQNGVAAKDYAELVSLIEDYTS
;
A
#
# COMPACT_ATOMS: atom_id res chain seq x y z
N MET A 1 10.19 17.37 45.31
CA MET A 1 9.57 16.03 45.12
C MET A 1 8.13 16.24 44.65
N ARG A 2 7.67 15.33 43.80
CA ARG A 2 6.54 15.44 42.86
C ARG A 2 5.19 15.46 43.57
N ALA A 3 4.21 16.21 43.05
CA ALA A 3 2.93 15.67 42.58
C ALA A 3 2.00 16.81 42.14
N SER A 4 1.28 16.55 41.06
CA SER A 4 0.72 17.51 40.13
C SER A 4 -0.69 17.95 40.54
N PHE A 5 -0.99 19.24 40.34
CA PHE A 5 -2.31 19.82 40.53
C PHE A 5 -3.26 19.40 39.40
N THR A 6 -4.39 18.84 39.79
CA THR A 6 -5.55 18.55 38.95
C THR A 6 -6.29 19.84 38.61
N ALA A 7 -6.50 20.10 37.32
CA ALA A 7 -7.48 21.07 36.84
C ALA A 7 -8.03 20.59 35.49
N THR A 8 -9.16 19.91 35.57
CA THR A 8 -10.07 19.57 34.48
C THR A 8 -10.66 20.85 33.91
N ILE A 9 -10.54 21.16 32.61
CA ILE A 9 -11.63 21.82 31.86
C ILE A 9 -11.68 21.31 30.42
N LEU A 10 -12.84 20.75 30.12
CA LEU A 10 -13.42 20.21 28.90
C LEU A 10 -13.79 21.34 27.90
N SER A 11 -13.48 21.19 26.61
CA SER A 11 -14.21 21.82 25.49
C SER A 11 -13.78 21.13 24.18
N LEU A 12 -14.50 20.18 23.58
CA LEU A 12 -15.87 20.11 23.01
C LEU A 12 -15.98 20.70 21.58
N ALA A 13 -16.49 19.83 20.69
CA ALA A 13 -16.92 19.96 19.29
C ALA A 13 -15.81 19.75 18.21
N ALA A 14 -15.99 18.92 17.17
CA ALA A 14 -17.23 18.52 16.49
C ALA A 14 -17.18 17.07 15.97
N ALA A 15 -18.38 16.49 15.88
CA ALA A 15 -18.68 15.13 15.49
C ALA A 15 -18.48 14.85 13.99
N ALA A 16 -18.20 13.59 13.64
CA ALA A 16 -19.05 12.80 12.73
C ALA A 16 -18.52 11.36 12.56
N LEU A 17 -19.36 10.43 13.03
CA LEU A 17 -19.71 9.15 12.42
C LEU A 17 -18.57 8.23 11.97
N LEU A 18 -18.27 7.19 12.75
CA LEU A 18 -18.17 5.84 12.17
C LEU A 18 -18.73 4.84 13.18
N GLY A 19 -19.70 4.05 12.70
CA GLY A 19 -20.45 3.08 13.48
C GLY A 19 -19.53 2.10 14.18
N PHE A 20 -19.62 2.09 15.51
CA PHE A 20 -19.02 1.10 16.37
C PHE A 20 -19.86 -0.18 16.27
N GLY A 21 -19.54 -1.03 15.30
CA GLY A 21 -20.01 -2.41 15.27
C GLY A 21 -19.38 -3.17 16.43
N LEU A 22 -20.23 -3.70 17.31
CA LEU A 22 -19.94 -4.45 18.53
C LEU A 22 -18.57 -5.19 18.56
N VAL A 23 -17.78 -4.81 19.56
CA VAL A 23 -16.67 -5.60 20.12
C VAL A 23 -17.17 -7.02 20.43
N GLN A 24 -16.63 -8.00 19.71
CA GLN A 24 -16.67 -9.39 20.16
C GLN A 24 -15.55 -9.59 21.18
N LEU A 25 -15.98 -9.72 22.43
CA LEU A 25 -15.18 -9.99 23.61
C LEU A 25 -14.79 -11.47 23.63
N THR A 26 -13.55 -11.80 23.26
CA THR A 26 -12.72 -12.91 23.82
C THR A 26 -11.76 -13.50 22.77
N THR A 27 -10.46 -13.31 22.99
CA THR A 27 -9.42 -14.35 22.88
C THR A 27 -8.09 -13.75 23.34
N PRO A 28 -7.55 -14.13 24.50
CA PRO A 28 -6.14 -13.92 24.78
C PRO A 28 -5.40 -15.04 24.01
N HIS A 29 -4.88 -14.74 22.82
CA HIS A 29 -3.93 -15.64 22.17
C HIS A 29 -2.54 -15.04 22.21
N SER A 30 -1.66 -15.87 22.76
CA SER A 30 -0.25 -15.68 23.08
C SER A 30 0.54 -14.94 22.01
N ALA A 31 1.55 -14.19 22.46
CA ALA A 31 2.52 -13.50 21.62
C ALA A 31 3.06 -14.38 20.49
N GLU A 32 2.63 -14.09 19.26
CA GLU A 32 3.40 -14.36 18.06
C GLU A 32 4.03 -13.04 17.59
N PRO A 33 5.30 -13.06 17.15
CA PRO A 33 5.91 -11.88 16.58
C PRO A 33 5.13 -11.52 15.32
N ILE A 34 4.52 -10.33 15.31
CA ILE A 34 3.86 -9.80 14.11
C ILE A 34 4.97 -9.35 13.15
N GLY A 35 5.65 -10.32 12.57
CA GLY A 35 6.55 -10.16 11.45
C GLY A 35 5.75 -10.37 10.17
N GLN A 36 5.43 -9.27 9.51
CA GLN A 36 5.22 -9.21 8.06
C GLN A 36 4.00 -9.99 7.52
N SER A 37 2.82 -9.39 7.67
CA SER A 37 1.81 -9.50 6.62
C SER A 37 2.21 -8.59 5.45
N GLY A 38 3.24 -9.02 4.73
CA GLY A 38 3.44 -8.67 3.33
C GLY A 38 3.43 -10.03 2.66
N ALA A 39 2.40 -10.33 1.86
CA ALA A 39 2.40 -11.52 1.03
C ALA A 39 3.64 -11.42 0.13
N ALA A 40 4.72 -12.08 0.55
CA ALA A 40 5.88 -12.33 -0.27
C ALA A 40 5.40 -13.30 -1.34
N VAL A 41 4.92 -12.73 -2.45
CA VAL A 41 4.80 -13.45 -3.71
C VAL A 41 6.14 -14.15 -3.96
N PRO A 42 6.17 -15.47 -4.22
CA PRO A 42 7.39 -16.18 -4.60
C PRO A 42 8.05 -15.46 -5.77
N MET A 43 9.15 -14.80 -5.45
CA MET A 43 9.79 -13.79 -6.26
C MET A 43 10.99 -14.48 -6.90
N GLU A 44 10.73 -15.52 -7.71
CA GLU A 44 11.79 -16.35 -8.31
C GLU A 44 12.53 -15.62 -9.47
N ASP A 45 11.98 -14.50 -9.94
CA ASP A 45 12.62 -13.52 -10.87
C ASP A 45 12.93 -12.15 -10.21
N ALA A 46 12.92 -12.09 -8.88
CA ALA A 46 13.06 -10.83 -8.14
C ALA A 46 14.47 -10.26 -8.08
N GLU A 47 15.47 -11.01 -8.52
CA GLU A 47 16.84 -10.57 -8.32
C GLU A 47 17.28 -9.52 -9.35
N ASN A 48 16.56 -9.40 -10.48
CA ASN A 48 17.01 -8.60 -11.62
C ASN A 48 16.00 -7.54 -12.10
N TYR A 49 15.25 -6.86 -11.23
CA TYR A 49 14.37 -5.73 -11.63
C TYR A 49 14.74 -4.40 -10.97
N GLU A 50 14.96 -3.31 -11.67
CA GLU A 50 15.25 -2.00 -11.04
C GLU A 50 13.96 -1.27 -10.61
N TYR A 51 12.87 -1.49 -11.36
CA TYR A 51 11.60 -0.82 -11.16
C TYR A 51 10.45 -1.81 -11.02
N LEU A 52 9.40 -1.39 -10.32
CA LEU A 52 8.19 -2.17 -10.11
C LEU A 52 6.97 -1.28 -10.35
N LEU A 53 6.12 -1.66 -11.30
CA LEU A 53 4.85 -0.98 -11.57
C LEU A 53 3.74 -1.63 -10.76
N LYS A 54 2.98 -0.82 -10.02
CA LYS A 54 1.86 -1.29 -9.20
C LYS A 54 0.71 -0.30 -9.20
N ASN A 55 -0.48 -0.81 -8.86
CA ASN A 55 -1.59 0.04 -8.47
C ASN A 55 -1.29 0.75 -7.14
N TYR A 56 -1.43 2.08 -7.13
CA TYR A 56 -1.38 2.91 -5.93
C TYR A 56 -2.59 3.84 -5.92
N GLN A 57 -3.48 3.66 -4.95
CA GLN A 57 -4.71 4.46 -4.80
C GLN A 57 -5.57 4.52 -6.08
N GLY A 58 -5.61 3.43 -6.85
CA GLY A 58 -6.34 3.36 -8.12
C GLY A 58 -5.59 3.93 -9.32
N ARG A 59 -4.33 4.35 -9.14
CA ARG A 59 -3.47 4.93 -10.19
C ARG A 59 -2.25 4.07 -10.46
N LEU A 60 -1.73 4.16 -11.69
CA LEU A 60 -0.48 3.51 -12.06
C LEU A 60 0.69 4.22 -11.38
N ALA A 61 1.52 3.46 -10.65
CA ALA A 61 2.66 4.00 -9.94
C ALA A 61 3.91 3.13 -10.14
N VAL A 62 5.06 3.77 -10.08
CA VAL A 62 6.38 3.17 -10.22
C VAL A 62 7.09 3.24 -8.88
N TYR A 63 7.69 2.12 -8.50
CA TYR A 63 8.48 1.95 -7.30
C TYR A 63 9.89 1.58 -7.72
N GLN A 64 10.89 2.16 -7.06
CA GLN A 64 12.25 1.65 -7.14
C GLN A 64 12.38 0.36 -6.33
N ARG A 65 13.33 -0.51 -6.68
CA ARG A 65 13.62 -1.74 -5.95
C ARG A 65 13.78 -1.46 -4.44
N GLY A 66 13.02 -2.18 -3.62
CA GLY A 66 13.07 -2.08 -2.16
C GLY A 66 12.36 -0.84 -1.58
N SER A 67 11.82 0.05 -2.41
CA SER A 67 11.01 1.18 -1.92
C SER A 67 9.60 0.73 -1.55
N THR A 68 9.09 1.26 -0.45
CA THR A 68 7.70 1.08 0.00
C THR A 68 6.78 2.21 -0.43
N ALA A 69 7.35 3.32 -0.92
CA ALA A 69 6.64 4.47 -1.45
C ALA A 69 6.86 4.58 -2.96
N PRO A 70 5.86 5.03 -3.73
CA PRO A 70 6.02 5.24 -5.15
C PRO A 70 6.99 6.39 -5.41
N ASP A 71 7.88 6.20 -6.37
CA ASP A 71 8.78 7.24 -6.88
C ASP A 71 8.01 8.15 -7.86
N LEU A 72 7.15 7.55 -8.68
CA LEU A 72 6.30 8.24 -9.64
C LEU A 72 4.88 7.70 -9.59
N VAL A 73 3.90 8.59 -9.72
CA VAL A 73 2.48 8.23 -9.84
C VAL A 73 1.92 8.92 -11.09
N PHE A 74 1.46 8.13 -12.04
CA PHE A 74 0.82 8.62 -13.25
C PHE A 74 -0.66 8.87 -13.00
N ASP A 75 -1.24 9.85 -13.69
CA ASP A 75 -2.69 10.08 -13.67
C ASP A 75 -3.42 9.14 -14.64
N VAL A 76 -3.10 7.86 -14.53
CA VAL A 76 -3.71 6.77 -15.29
C VAL A 76 -4.46 5.90 -14.29
N TYR A 77 -5.77 5.79 -14.46
CA TYR A 77 -6.60 4.99 -13.57
C TYR A 77 -6.47 3.50 -13.91
N VAL A 78 -6.00 2.69 -12.97
CA VAL A 78 -5.82 1.24 -13.21
C VAL A 78 -7.14 0.59 -13.65
N LYS A 79 -8.27 0.99 -13.05
CA LYS A 79 -9.61 0.50 -13.40
C LYS A 79 -10.03 0.73 -14.87
N THR A 80 -9.36 1.62 -15.60
CA THR A 80 -9.66 1.89 -17.02
C THR A 80 -8.84 1.01 -17.95
N LEU A 81 -7.84 0.29 -17.43
CA LEU A 81 -7.03 -0.67 -18.16
C LEU A 81 -7.79 -1.99 -18.37
N PRO A 82 -7.38 -2.84 -19.32
CA PRO A 82 -7.90 -4.21 -19.44
C PRO A 82 -7.81 -5.00 -18.13
N GLU A 83 -8.77 -5.90 -17.87
CA GLU A 83 -8.86 -6.66 -16.61
C GLU A 83 -7.60 -7.50 -16.33
N LEU A 84 -6.95 -7.99 -17.41
CA LEU A 84 -5.69 -8.72 -17.31
C LEU A 84 -4.58 -7.85 -16.70
N ASP A 85 -4.44 -6.62 -17.20
CA ASP A 85 -3.43 -5.67 -16.76
C ASP A 85 -3.70 -5.17 -15.36
N GLN A 86 -4.98 -4.97 -15.00
CA GLN A 86 -5.38 -4.64 -13.64
C GLN A 86 -4.88 -5.70 -12.65
N SER A 87 -5.08 -6.98 -12.96
CA SER A 87 -4.62 -8.10 -12.13
C SER A 87 -3.09 -8.12 -12.01
N GLN A 88 -2.37 -7.92 -13.12
CA GLN A 88 -0.91 -7.85 -13.14
C GLN A 88 -0.41 -6.70 -12.25
N LEU A 89 -0.97 -5.51 -12.38
CA LEU A 89 -0.58 -4.33 -11.59
C LEU A 89 -0.95 -4.44 -10.10
N GLN A 90 -1.92 -5.29 -9.73
CA GLN A 90 -2.17 -5.61 -8.32
C GLN A 90 -1.06 -6.49 -7.74
N ASN A 91 -0.57 -7.47 -8.50
CA ASN A 91 0.54 -8.33 -8.08
C ASN A 91 1.89 -7.60 -8.13
N GLY A 92 2.02 -6.69 -9.11
CA GLY A 92 3.20 -5.89 -9.39
C GLY A 92 3.99 -6.44 -10.56
N VAL A 93 4.42 -5.53 -11.44
CA VAL A 93 5.08 -5.86 -12.71
C VAL A 93 6.50 -5.33 -12.65
N ALA A 94 7.45 -6.26 -12.71
CA ALA A 94 8.87 -5.96 -12.60
C ALA A 94 9.44 -5.48 -13.95
N ALA A 95 10.25 -4.43 -13.92
CA ALA A 95 11.02 -3.94 -15.05
C ALA A 95 12.51 -3.93 -14.69
N LYS A 96 13.35 -4.50 -15.56
CA LYS A 96 14.80 -4.66 -15.38
C LYS A 96 15.52 -3.33 -15.35
N ASP A 97 15.13 -2.44 -16.25
CA ASP A 97 15.76 -1.14 -16.46
C ASP A 97 14.73 -0.10 -16.89
N TYR A 98 15.21 1.13 -17.12
CA TYR A 98 14.37 2.24 -17.54
C TYR A 98 13.74 2.04 -18.93
N ALA A 99 14.41 1.36 -19.85
CA ALA A 99 13.87 1.13 -21.19
C ALA A 99 12.68 0.16 -21.15
N GLU A 100 12.79 -0.93 -20.37
CA GLU A 100 11.68 -1.85 -20.12
C GLU A 100 10.54 -1.16 -19.37
N LEU A 101 10.85 -0.31 -18.38
CA LEU A 101 9.85 0.49 -17.69
C LEU A 101 9.03 1.35 -18.66
N VAL A 102 9.69 2.08 -19.56
CA VAL A 102 9.01 2.92 -20.55
C VAL A 102 8.14 2.06 -21.47
N SER A 103 8.66 0.94 -21.97
CA SER A 103 7.89 0.03 -22.82
C SER A 103 6.61 -0.47 -22.13
N LEU A 104 6.69 -0.83 -20.84
CA LEU A 104 5.53 -1.26 -20.08
C LEU A 104 4.51 -0.13 -19.89
N ILE A 105 4.98 1.10 -19.64
CA ILE A 105 4.08 2.25 -19.51
C ILE A 105 3.38 2.53 -20.85
N GLU A 106 4.08 2.44 -21.97
CA GLU A 106 3.49 2.58 -23.30
C GLU A 106 2.40 1.52 -23.54
N ASP A 107 2.68 0.25 -23.20
CA ASP A 107 1.69 -0.83 -23.31
C ASP A 107 0.43 -0.56 -22.46
N TYR A 108 0.58 -0.01 -21.26
CA TYR A 108 -0.57 0.33 -20.39
C TYR A 108 -1.27 1.64 -20.76
N THR A 109 -0.74 2.44 -21.69
CA THR A 109 -1.30 3.77 -22.03
C THR A 109 -1.66 3.93 -23.50
N SER A 110 -1.52 2.89 -24.31
CA SER A 110 -1.87 2.87 -25.74
C SER A 110 -3.36 2.88 -26.04
#